data_AF-A0A2D6M9G8-F1
#
_entry.id   AF-A0A2D6M9G8-F1
#
_cell.length_a   1.000
_cell.length_b   1.000
_cell.length_c   1.000
_cell.angle_alpha   90.00
_cell.angle_beta   90.00
_cell.angle_gamma   90.00
#
_symmetry.space_group_name_H-M   'P 1'
#
loop_
_entity.id
_entity.type
_entity.pdbx_description
1 polymer ?
#
loop_
_entity_poly.entity_id
_entity_poly.type
_entity_poly.pdbx_seq_one_letter_code
_entity_poly.pdbx_strand_id
1 'polypeptide(L)'
;MVAKEAHTPGPWAVFPYYYERGDGEEHRLIGLGQFDTIADVRMGSDDVPGDLEANACLIAAAPELLEALEGLLPDFTGGLDPTEPECVVKARAAIAKARGEA
;
A
#
# COMPACT_ATOMS: atom_id res chain seq x y z
N MET A 1 -8.23 21.13 17.64
CA MET A 1 -8.87 20.16 16.72
C MET A 1 -7.79 19.17 16.35
N VAL A 2 -7.89 17.93 16.85
CA VAL A 2 -6.95 16.86 16.48
C VAL A 2 -7.36 16.39 15.09
N ALA A 3 -6.43 16.36 14.15
CA ALA A 3 -6.70 15.97 12.77
C ALA A 3 -7.33 14.56 12.71
N LYS A 4 -8.29 14.40 11.80
CA LYS A 4 -8.98 13.15 11.48
C LYS A 4 -7.95 12.05 11.18
N GLU A 5 -8.23 10.83 11.66
CA GLU A 5 -7.48 9.59 11.49
C GLU A 5 -7.16 9.31 10.00
N ALA A 6 -6.13 9.96 9.46
CA ALA A 6 -5.67 9.77 8.09
C ALA A 6 -4.52 8.75 8.08
N HIS A 7 -4.52 7.86 7.08
CA HIS A 7 -3.33 7.06 6.78
C HIS A 7 -2.14 7.98 6.49
N THR A 8 -0.92 7.50 6.76
CA THR A 8 0.31 8.28 6.50
C THR A 8 0.34 8.69 5.03
N PRO A 9 0.31 9.98 4.68
CA PRO A 9 0.36 10.40 3.30
C PRO A 9 1.63 9.91 2.61
N GLY A 10 1.51 9.55 1.33
CA GLY A 10 2.67 9.26 0.48
C GLY A 10 3.40 10.52 0.02
N PRO A 11 4.43 10.36 -0.84
CA PRO A 11 4.96 9.10 -1.34
C PRO A 11 5.76 8.34 -0.28
N TRP A 12 5.72 7.01 -0.32
CA TRP A 12 6.60 6.18 0.50
C TRP A 12 7.75 5.62 -0.34
N ALA A 13 8.91 5.44 0.26
CA ALA A 13 10.08 4.90 -0.42
C ALA A 13 10.50 3.57 0.21
N VAL A 14 11.04 2.69 -0.63
CA VAL A 14 11.68 1.44 -0.22
C VAL A 14 13.14 1.75 0.11
N PHE A 15 13.56 1.36 1.32
CA PHE A 15 14.94 1.47 1.77
C PHE A 15 15.50 0.07 2.05
N PRO A 16 16.71 -0.24 1.57
CA PRO A 16 17.45 -1.40 2.05
C PRO A 16 17.73 -1.23 3.55
N TYR A 17 17.54 -2.31 4.31
CA TYR A 17 17.89 -2.33 5.72
C TYR A 17 19.38 -2.63 5.86
N TYR A 18 20.17 -1.66 6.31
CA TYR A 18 21.63 -1.80 6.43
C TYR A 18 22.13 -2.25 7.80
N TYR A 19 21.23 -2.48 8.77
CA TYR A 19 21.66 -2.94 10.09
C TYR A 19 21.62 -4.46 10.13
N GLU A 20 22.75 -5.08 10.47
CA GLU A 20 22.77 -6.45 10.96
C GLU A 20 21.95 -6.46 12.26
N ARG A 21 20.68 -6.86 12.20
CA ARG A 21 19.87 -7.07 13.41
C ARG A 21 20.35 -8.28 14.23
N GLY A 22 21.43 -8.93 13.80
CA GLY A 22 21.93 -10.17 14.37
C GLY A 22 21.00 -11.36 14.12
N ASP A 23 19.90 -11.16 13.38
CA ASP A 23 18.95 -12.19 12.95
C ASP A 23 19.38 -12.87 11.64
N GLY A 24 20.25 -12.23 10.85
CA GLY A 24 20.80 -12.80 9.62
C GLY A 24 19.82 -12.81 8.44
N GLU A 25 18.69 -12.11 8.59
CA GLU A 25 17.60 -12.10 7.61
C GLU A 25 17.68 -10.87 6.68
N GLU A 26 17.12 -10.99 5.47
CA GLU A 26 16.98 -9.86 4.54
C GLU A 26 15.68 -9.09 4.78
N HIS A 27 15.77 -7.76 4.82
CA HIS A 27 14.66 -6.85 5.10
C HIS A 27 14.54 -5.74 4.06
N ARG A 28 13.32 -5.22 3.91
CA ARG A 28 13.04 -3.93 3.23
C ARG A 28 12.17 -3.06 4.12
N LEU A 29 12.59 -1.81 4.30
CA LEU A 29 11.81 -0.82 5.03
C LEU A 29 11.03 0.04 4.06
N ILE A 30 9.76 0.33 4.37
CA ILE A 30 8.97 1.35 3.69
C ILE A 30 8.79 2.52 4.65
N GLY A 31 8.99 3.75 4.17
CA GLY A 31 8.87 4.94 5.01
C GLY A 31 8.94 6.25 4.25
N LEU A 32 8.80 7.36 4.99
CA LEU A 32 9.07 8.72 4.48
C LEU A 32 10.56 9.05 4.46
N GLY A 33 11.36 8.25 5.16
CA GLY A 33 12.81 8.35 5.27
C GLY A 33 13.37 7.12 5.97
N GLN A 34 14.70 6.98 5.97
CA GLN A 34 15.40 5.81 6.54
C GLN A 34 15.07 5.56 8.03
N PHE A 35 14.65 6.59 8.77
CA PHE A 35 14.32 6.51 10.20
C PHE A 35 12.82 6.57 10.50
N ASP A 36 11.97 6.78 9.48
CA ASP A 36 10.52 6.93 9.61
C ASP A 36 9.83 5.71 9.01
N THR A 37 10.04 4.55 9.64
CA THR A 37 9.53 3.26 9.17
C THR A 37 8.01 3.16 9.34
N ILE A 38 7.31 2.93 8.23
CA ILE A 38 5.88 2.62 8.15
C ILE A 38 5.68 1.10 8.12
N ALA A 39 6.53 0.36 7.41
CA ALA A 39 6.48 -1.09 7.34
C ALA A 39 7.88 -1.72 7.24
N ASP A 40 8.02 -2.91 7.84
CA ASP A 40 9.21 -3.78 7.81
C ASP A 40 8.80 -5.07 7.09
N VAL A 41 9.21 -5.20 5.82
CA VAL A 41 8.95 -6.39 5.00
C VAL A 41 10.07 -7.38 5.21
N ARG A 42 9.70 -8.63 5.48
CA ARG A 42 10.62 -9.72 5.79
C ARG A 42 10.35 -10.88 4.86
N MET A 43 11.40 -11.62 4.57
CA MET A 43 11.30 -12.93 3.93
C MET A 43 11.04 -14.00 4.98
N GLY A 44 10.08 -14.88 4.72
CA GLY A 44 9.95 -16.16 5.37
C GLY A 44 10.82 -17.22 4.71
N SER A 45 10.97 -18.37 5.37
CA SER A 45 11.77 -19.50 4.88
C SER A 45 11.28 -20.10 3.56
N ASP A 46 10.00 -19.87 3.22
CA ASP A 46 9.35 -20.40 2.03
C ASP A 46 9.27 -19.40 0.87
N ASP A 47 9.74 -18.17 1.06
CA ASP A 47 9.66 -17.10 0.05
C ASP A 47 10.75 -17.24 -1.02
N VAL A 48 10.45 -16.80 -2.24
CA VAL A 48 11.37 -16.89 -3.38
C VAL A 48 12.22 -15.62 -3.47
N PRO A 49 13.53 -15.72 -3.83
CA PRO A 49 14.34 -14.53 -4.08
C PRO A 49 13.66 -13.58 -5.08
N GLY A 50 13.35 -12.36 -4.61
CA GLY A 50 12.63 -11.34 -5.36
C GLY A 50 11.26 -10.98 -4.79
N ASP A 51 10.61 -11.88 -4.03
CA ASP A 51 9.32 -11.61 -3.39
C ASP A 51 9.41 -10.44 -2.40
N LEU A 52 10.54 -10.34 -1.69
CA LEU A 52 10.82 -9.22 -0.78
C LEU A 52 10.71 -7.86 -1.48
N GLU A 53 11.37 -7.72 -2.62
CA GLU A 53 11.44 -6.46 -3.36
C GLU A 53 10.08 -6.15 -3.99
N ALA A 54 9.42 -7.16 -4.57
CA ALA A 54 8.10 -7.00 -5.17
C ALA A 54 7.06 -6.58 -4.12
N ASN A 55 7.04 -7.23 -2.96
CA ASN A 55 6.13 -6.90 -1.86
C ASN A 55 6.42 -5.50 -1.31
N ALA A 56 7.70 -5.15 -1.14
CA ALA A 56 8.08 -3.81 -0.67
C ALA A 56 7.64 -2.72 -1.65
N CYS A 57 7.85 -2.93 -2.95
CA CYS A 57 7.41 -2.00 -4.00
C CYS A 57 5.89 -1.84 -4.01
N LEU A 58 5.14 -2.95 -3.88
CA LEU A 58 3.68 -2.91 -3.86
C LEU A 58 3.14 -2.13 -2.65
N ILE A 59 3.73 -2.32 -1.47
CA ILE A 59 3.33 -1.58 -0.26
C ILE A 59 3.71 -0.10 -0.39
N ALA A 60 4.92 0.21 -0.89
CA ALA A 60 5.36 1.59 -1.09
C ALA A 60 4.46 2.36 -2.06
N ALA A 61 3.92 1.69 -3.08
CA ALA A 61 3.00 2.26 -4.07
C ALA A 61 1.55 2.40 -3.58
N ALA A 62 1.22 2.00 -2.35
CA ALA A 62 -0.16 2.00 -1.86
C ALA A 62 -0.83 3.40 -1.89
N PRO A 63 -0.15 4.51 -1.54
CA PRO A 63 -0.73 5.86 -1.67
C PRO A 63 -1.09 6.21 -3.12
N GLU A 64 -0.20 5.96 -4.07
CA GLU A 64 -0.39 6.26 -5.49
C GLU A 64 -1.49 5.37 -6.10
N LEU A 65 -1.56 4.10 -5.69
CA LEU A 65 -2.64 3.19 -6.10
C LEU A 65 -3.99 3.64 -5.55
N LEU A 66 -4.06 4.15 -4.32
CA LEU A 66 -5.29 4.70 -3.75
C LEU A 66 -5.75 5.94 -4.54
N GLU A 67 -4.84 6.88 -4.79
CA GLU A 67 -5.12 8.08 -5.59
C GLU A 67 -5.63 7.72 -7.00
N ALA A 68 -4.96 6.78 -7.66
CA ALA A 68 -5.36 6.32 -9.00
C ALA A 68 -6.76 5.68 -9.00
N LEU A 69 -7.09 4.86 -7.99
CA LEU A 69 -8.42 4.25 -7.88
C LEU A 69 -9.51 5.29 -7.61
N GLU A 70 -9.24 6.27 -6.74
CA GLU A 70 -10.16 7.38 -6.46
C GLU A 70 -10.40 8.25 -7.69
N GLY A 71 -9.37 8.48 -8.51
CA GLY A 71 -9.47 9.23 -9.76
C GLY A 71 -10.25 8.50 -10.86
N LEU A 72 -10.14 7.17 -10.94
CA LEU A 72 -10.82 6.37 -11.95
C LEU A 72 -12.31 6.15 -11.64
N LEU A 73 -12.69 6.00 -10.38
CA LEU A 73 -14.04 5.57 -10.00
C LEU A 73 -15.20 6.45 -10.50
N PRO A 74 -15.09 7.80 -10.56
CA PRO A 74 -16.12 8.68 -11.11
C PRO A 74 -16.47 8.36 -12.57
N ASP A 75 -15.50 7.92 -13.39
CA ASP A 75 -15.71 7.62 -14.81
C ASP A 75 -16.56 6.36 -15.03
N PHE A 76 -16.61 5.46 -14.04
CA PHE A 76 -17.32 4.19 -14.11
C PHE A 76 -18.67 4.18 -13.38
N THR A 77 -19.01 5.26 -12.66
CA THR A 77 -20.22 5.33 -11.81
C THR A 77 -21.32 6.24 -12.38
N GLY A 78 -21.11 6.86 -13.54
CA GLY A 78 -22.05 7.79 -14.20
C GLY A 78 -22.97 7.20 -15.30
N GLY A 79 -22.91 5.90 -15.55
CA GLY A 79 -23.68 5.24 -16.62
C GLY A 79 -25.12 4.88 -16.25
N LEU A 80 -26.00 4.76 -17.24
CA LEU A 80 -27.39 4.26 -17.11
C LEU A 80 -27.48 2.73 -16.93
N ASP A 81 -26.35 2.05 -16.72
CA ASP A 81 -26.33 0.60 -16.52
C ASP A 81 -26.82 0.28 -15.09
N PRO A 82 -27.94 -0.46 -14.93
CA PRO A 82 -28.43 -0.85 -13.62
C PRO A 82 -27.52 -1.86 -12.91
N THR A 83 -26.57 -2.48 -13.63
CA THR A 83 -25.61 -3.43 -13.08
C THR A 83 -24.22 -2.82 -13.05
N GLU A 84 -23.72 -2.63 -11.84
CA GLU A 84 -22.39 -2.12 -11.65
C GLU A 84 -21.33 -3.21 -11.89
N PRO A 85 -20.25 -2.90 -12.64
CA PRO A 85 -19.18 -3.87 -12.87
C PRO A 85 -18.52 -4.33 -11.56
N GLU A 86 -18.20 -5.62 -11.44
CA GLU A 86 -17.57 -6.21 -10.25
C GLU A 86 -16.27 -5.50 -9.85
N CYS A 87 -15.51 -5.00 -10.84
CA CYS A 87 -14.28 -4.24 -10.59
C CYS A 87 -14.54 -2.92 -9.83
N VAL A 88 -15.66 -2.25 -10.08
CA VAL A 88 -16.05 -1.01 -9.41
C VAL A 88 -16.44 -1.29 -7.95
N VAL A 89 -17.17 -2.39 -7.72
CA VAL A 89 -17.49 -2.87 -6.37
C VAL A 89 -16.22 -3.18 -5.58
N LYS A 90 -15.27 -3.90 -6.17
CA LYS A 90 -13.96 -4.21 -5.56
C LYS A 90 -13.14 -2.95 -5.30
N ALA A 91 -13.12 -2.00 -6.23
CA ALA A 91 -12.39 -0.74 -6.06
C ALA A 91 -12.92 0.07 -4.87
N ARG A 92 -14.25 0.22 -4.73
CA ARG A 92 -14.81 0.91 -3.54
C ARG A 92 -14.52 0.18 -2.24
N ALA A 93 -14.61 -1.14 -2.22
CA ALA A 93 -14.28 -1.92 -1.03
C ALA A 93 -12.80 -1.73 -0.62
N ALA A 94 -11.89 -1.73 -1.61
CA ALA A 94 -10.47 -1.47 -1.38
C ALA A 94 -10.21 -0.04 -0.85
N ILE A 95 -10.85 0.97 -1.44
CA ILE A 95 -10.76 2.37 -0.98
C ILE A 95 -11.28 2.51 0.45
N ALA A 96 -12.46 1.97 0.75
CA ALA A 96 -13.03 2.01 2.10
C ALA A 96 -12.07 1.38 3.11
N LYS A 97 -11.50 0.22 2.79
CA LYS A 97 -10.48 -0.43 3.64
C LYS A 97 -9.24 0.44 3.83
N ALA A 98 -8.72 1.06 2.77
CA ALA A 98 -7.54 1.93 2.84
C ALA A 98 -7.77 3.21 3.67
N ARG A 99 -9.02 3.68 3.73
CA ARG A 99 -9.43 4.81 4.57
C ARG A 99 -9.79 4.42 6.01
N GLY A 100 -9.80 3.13 6.34
CA GLY A 100 -10.24 2.63 7.65
C GLY A 100 -11.76 2.71 7.85
N GLU A 101 -12.53 2.73 6.76
CA GLU A 101 -13.99 2.87 6.72
C GLU A 101 -14.72 1.52 6.53
N ALA A 102 -13.98 0.41 6.48
CA ALA A 102 -14.49 -0.94 6.22
C ALA A 102 -14.82 -1.73 7.50
#